data_AF-A0A6B0VP20-F1
#
_entry.id   AF-A0A6B0VP20-F1
#
_cell.length_a   1.000
_cell.length_b   1.000
_cell.length_c   1.000
_cell.angle_alpha   90.00
_cell.angle_beta   90.00
_cell.angle_gamma   90.00
#
_symmetry.space_group_name_H-M   'P 1'
#
loop_
_entity.id
_entity.type
_entity.pdbx_description
1 polymer ?
#
loop_
_entity_poly.entity_id
_entity_poly.type
_entity_poly.pdbx_seq_one_letter_code
_entity_poly.pdbx_strand_id
1 'polypeptide(L)' 'MAKDSCDGCGRRVTVTGGIANLWTFGDGSDGTAMTLEFTDGTEHLLCYPCIEALPDEPTDEDVERLEQVDSETSQLGVR' A
#
# COMPACT_ATOMS: atom_id res chain seq x y z
N MET A 1 -3.55 -15.75 -6.28
CA MET A 1 -4.47 -15.30 -5.21
C MET A 1 -4.34 -13.79 -5.15
N ALA A 2 -5.44 -13.04 -5.17
CA ALA A 2 -5.37 -11.59 -5.00
C ALA A 2 -4.98 -11.31 -3.55
N LYS A 3 -3.91 -10.54 -3.32
CA LYS A 3 -3.55 -10.07 -1.98
C LYS A 3 -4.66 -9.15 -1.47
N ASP A 4 -5.11 -9.33 -0.24
CA ASP A 4 -6.12 -8.50 0.43
C ASP A 4 -5.53 -7.71 1.61
N SER A 5 -4.20 -7.66 1.71
CA SER A 5 -3.45 -6.95 2.77
C SER A 5 -2.34 -6.07 2.20
N CYS A 6 -2.14 -4.91 2.82
CA CYS A 6 -1.02 -4.00 2.52
C CYS A 6 0.31 -4.68 2.88
N ASP A 7 1.27 -4.70 1.96
CA ASP A 7 2.60 -5.28 2.18
C ASP A 7 3.44 -4.45 3.18
N GLY A 8 3.14 -3.15 3.36
CA GLY A 8 3.83 -2.29 4.30
C GLY A 8 3.30 -2.39 5.74
N CYS A 9 2.04 -2.00 5.95
CA CYS A 9 1.45 -1.96 7.30
C CYS A 9 0.62 -3.19 7.69
N GLY A 10 0.47 -4.17 6.79
CA GLY A 10 -0.27 -5.41 7.07
C GLY A 10 -1.79 -5.29 7.18
N ARG A 11 -2.37 -4.09 7.08
CA ARG A 11 -3.83 -3.89 7.18
C ARG A 11 -4.57 -4.53 6.01
N ARG A 12 -5.82 -4.96 6.24
CA ARG A 12 -6.69 -5.39 5.13
C ARG A 12 -7.02 -4.22 4.22
N VAL A 13 -6.90 -4.45 2.93
CA VAL A 13 -7.14 -3.48 1.87
C VAL A 13 -7.95 -4.12 0.75
N THR A 14 -8.79 -3.30 0.14
CA THR A 14 -9.54 -3.62 -1.06
C THR A 14 -8.70 -3.21 -2.26
N VAL A 15 -8.30 -4.20 -3.07
CA VAL A 15 -7.53 -3.96 -4.29
C VAL A 15 -8.45 -3.41 -5.37
N THR A 16 -8.34 -2.13 -5.69
CA THR A 16 -9.01 -1.50 -6.83
C THR A 16 -8.25 -1.80 -8.12
N GLY A 17 -7.98 -3.08 -8.39
CA GLY A 17 -7.00 -3.49 -9.40
C GLY A 17 -7.32 -4.84 -10.01
N GLY A 18 -8.40 -4.91 -10.78
CA GLY A 18 -8.72 -6.07 -11.60
C GLY A 18 -9.52 -5.63 -12.82
N ILE A 19 -8.90 -5.81 -14.01
CA ILE A 19 -9.39 -5.63 -15.38
C ILE A 19 -9.81 -4.22 -15.84
N ALA A 20 -9.24 -3.85 -16.99
CA ALA A 20 -9.66 -2.73 -17.82
C ALA A 20 -11.19 -2.59 -17.86
N ASN A 21 -11.70 -1.42 -17.46
CA ASN A 21 -13.11 -0.99 -17.50
C ASN A 21 -14.00 -1.24 -16.26
N LEU A 22 -13.55 -1.07 -15.01
CA LEU A 22 -14.51 -0.83 -13.91
C LEU A 22 -14.06 0.27 -12.95
N TRP A 23 -14.70 1.41 -13.10
CA TRP A 23 -14.95 2.41 -12.07
C TRP A 23 -15.72 1.78 -10.90
N THR A 24 -15.06 0.97 -10.07
CA THR A 24 -15.55 0.62 -8.73
C THR A 24 -14.79 1.46 -7.73
N PHE A 25 -15.31 2.66 -7.51
CA PHE A 25 -15.11 3.35 -6.26
C PHE A 25 -15.94 2.58 -5.23
N GLY A 26 -15.30 1.63 -4.55
CA GLY A 26 -15.77 1.26 -3.20
C GLY A 26 -15.82 2.55 -2.39
N ASP A 27 -16.83 2.69 -1.53
CA ASP A 27 -16.97 3.86 -0.69
C ASP A 27 -15.62 4.17 -0.05
N GLY A 28 -15.15 5.41 -0.20
CA GLY A 28 -13.79 5.86 0.10
C GLY A 28 -13.48 5.87 1.60
N SER A 29 -13.58 4.70 2.23
CA SER A 29 -13.46 4.47 3.65
C SER A 29 -12.34 3.46 3.84
N ASP A 30 -11.16 3.95 4.25
CA ASP A 30 -10.15 3.16 4.96
C ASP A 30 -9.56 1.88 4.32
N GLY A 31 -9.78 1.63 3.02
CA GLY A 31 -9.43 0.35 2.41
C GLY A 31 -8.70 0.41 1.08
N THR A 32 -8.45 1.58 0.50
CA THR A 32 -7.94 1.64 -0.89
C THR A 32 -6.43 1.34 -0.94
N ALA A 33 -6.05 0.33 -1.72
CA ALA A 33 -4.66 0.01 -2.04
C ALA A 33 -4.44 -0.12 -3.55
N MET A 34 -3.22 0.16 -3.97
CA MET A 34 -2.76 0.04 -5.34
C MET A 34 -1.52 -0.86 -5.38
N THR A 35 -1.41 -1.65 -6.44
CA THR A 35 -0.18 -2.39 -6.73
C THR A 35 0.80 -1.44 -7.40
N LEU A 36 1.97 -1.25 -6.81
CA LEU A 36 3.08 -0.47 -7.34
C LEU A 36 4.19 -1.41 -7.78
N GLU A 37 4.76 -1.15 -8.96
CA GLU A 37 5.99 -1.77 -9.43
C GLU A 37 7.15 -0.81 -9.15
N PHE A 38 8.18 -1.29 -8.47
CA PHE A 38 9.36 -0.53 -8.09
C PHE A 38 10.48 -0.64 -9.13
N THR A 39 11.49 0.23 -9.00
CA THR A 39 12.61 0.31 -9.97
C THR A 39 13.56 -0.88 -9.92
N ASP A 40 13.54 -1.64 -8.82
CA ASP A 40 14.24 -2.92 -8.63
C ASP A 40 13.49 -4.12 -9.27
N GLY A 41 12.28 -3.88 -9.79
CA GLY A 41 11.42 -4.89 -10.42
C GLY A 41 10.54 -5.67 -9.45
N THR A 42 10.41 -5.24 -8.19
CA THR A 42 9.45 -5.82 -7.24
C THR A 42 8.06 -5.20 -7.40
N GLU A 43 7.02 -5.95 -7.01
CA GLU A 43 5.63 -5.49 -7.03
C GLU A 43 5.03 -5.60 -5.63
N HIS A 44 4.54 -4.47 -5.10
CA HIS A 44 3.98 -4.36 -3.76
C HIS A 44 2.56 -3.81 -3.77
N LEU A 45 1.66 -4.41 -2.99
CA LEU A 45 0.33 -3.87 -2.77
C LEU A 45 0.36 -2.94 -1.56
N LEU A 46 0.22 -1.63 -1.77
CA LEU A 46 0.34 -0.63 -0.72
C LEU A 46 -0.91 0.24 -0.61
N CYS A 47 -1.32 0.53 0.63
CA CYS A 47 -2.37 1.52 0.88
C CYS A 47 -1.84 2.94 0.66
N TYR A 48 -2.74 3.89 0.37
CA TYR A 48 -2.36 5.28 0.11
C TYR A 48 -1.46 5.90 1.21
N PRO A 49 -1.74 5.72 2.52
CA PRO A 49 -0.83 6.11 3.60
C PRO A 49 0.60 5.61 3.49
N CYS A 50 0.76 4.33 3.15
CA CYS A 50 2.07 3.69 3.01
C CYS A 50 2.83 4.28 1.82
N ILE A 51 2.12 4.56 0.72
CA ILE A 51 2.69 5.18 -0.48
C ILE A 51 3.16 6.61 -0.17
N GLU A 52 2.41 7.39 0.61
CA GLU A 52 2.80 8.75 1.01
C GLU A 52 4.02 8.79 1.94
N ALA A 53 4.30 7.69 2.65
CA ALA A 53 5.45 7.56 3.54
C ALA A 53 6.73 7.06 2.83
N LEU A 54 6.63 6.59 1.58
CA LEU A 54 7.77 6.10 0.82
C LEU A 54 8.65 7.24 0.29
N PRO A 55 9.96 7.00 0.12
CA PRO A 55 10.86 7.94 -0.56
C PRO A 55 10.58 7.99 -2.07
N ASP A 56 11.17 8.98 -2.77
CA ASP A 56 11.02 9.14 -4.23
C ASP A 56 11.49 7.92 -5.05
N GLU A 57 12.49 7.18 -4.56
CA GLU A 57 12.99 5.93 -5.14
C GLU A 57 12.78 4.78 -4.14
N PRO A 58 11.56 4.23 -4.04
CA PRO A 58 11.25 3.19 -3.07
C PRO A 58 11.83 1.85 -3.47
N THR A 59 12.27 1.10 -2.46
CA THR A 59 12.78 -0.28 -2.58
C THR A 59 11.98 -1.24 -1.69
N ASP A 60 12.17 -2.55 -1.88
CA ASP A 60 11.61 -3.59 -1.00
C ASP A 60 11.93 -3.33 0.49
N GLU A 61 13.17 -2.88 0.80
CA GLU A 61 13.58 -2.54 2.16
C GLU A 61 12.77 -1.37 2.76
N ASP A 62 12.36 -0.41 1.94
CA ASP A 62 11.52 0.71 2.40
C ASP A 62 10.11 0.22 2.74
N VAL A 63 9.60 -0.76 2.01
CA VAL A 63 8.29 -1.38 2.31
C VAL A 63 8.33 -2.16 3.61
N GLU A 64 9.39 -2.92 3.86
CA GLU A 64 9.57 -3.62 5.14
C GLU A 64 9.58 -2.62 6.32
N ARG A 65 10.13 -1.42 6.14
CA ARG A 65 10.13 -0.38 7.18
C ARG A 65 8.74 0.19 7.50
N LEU A 66 7.77 0.05 6.59
CA LEU A 66 6.41 0.56 6.78
C LEU A 66 5.61 -0.22 7.82
N GLU A 67 6.12 -1.35 8.34
CA GLU A 67 5.53 -2.05 9.49
C GLU A 67 5.42 -1.15 10.74
N GLN A 68 6.21 -0.08 10.76
CA GLN A 68 6.24 0.94 11.83
C GLN A 68 5.28 2.10 11.58
N VAL A 69 4.63 2.17 10.42
CA VAL A 69 3.62 3.19 10.14
C VAL A 69 2.34 2.83 10.89
N ASP A 70 1.91 3.73 11.77
CA ASP A 70 0.64 3.59 12.44
C ASP A 70 -0.49 3.57 11.42
N SER A 71 -1.21 2.45 11.40
CA SER A 71 -2.22 2.19 10.38
C SER A 71 -3.45 3.11 10.44
N GLU A 72 -3.69 3.78 11.57
CA GLU A 72 -4.83 4.69 11.75
C GLU A 72 -4.46 6.15 11.43
N THR A 73 -3.22 6.55 11.71
CA THR A 73 -2.75 7.93 11.61
C THR A 73 -1.75 8.18 10.49
N SER A 74 -1.31 7.13 9.80
CA SER A 74 -0.33 7.18 8.73
C SER A 74 1.03 7.76 9.17
N GLN A 75 1.34 7.74 10.48
CA GLN A 75 2.58 8.28 11.01
C GLN A 75 3.60 7.19 11.25
N LEU A 76 4.85 7.40 10.80
CA LEU A 76 6.00 6.57 11.20
C LEU A 76 6.17 6.67 12.72
N GLY A 77 5.94 5.56 13.42
CA GLY A 77 6.22 5.44 14.85
C GLY A 77 7.71 5.53 15.09
N VAL A 78 8.18 6.67 15.60
CA VAL A 78 9.57 6.83 16.06
C VAL A 78 9.83 5.87 17.22
N ARG A 79 10.69 4.88 17.01
CA ARG A 79 11.30 4.08 18.08
C ARG A 79 12.75 4.47 18.28
#